data_AF-A0A920KDS1-F1
#
_entry.id   AF-A0A920KDS1-F1
#
_cell.length_a   1.000
_cell.length_b   1.000
_cell.length_c   1.000
_cell.angle_alpha   90.00
_cell.angle_beta   90.00
_cell.angle_gamma   90.00
#
_symmetry.space_group_name_H-M   'P 1'
#
loop_
_entity.id
_entity.type
_entity.pdbx_description
1 polymer ?
#
loop_
_entity_poly.entity_id
_entity_poly.type
_entity_poly.pdbx_seq_one_letter_code
_entity_poly.pdbx_strand_id
1 'polypeptide(L)'
;MDFLKEKLDNFLHKNPDVVQHMENKIKQSEKERKELSGIRKLARERAKKVSLHNKKLRDCKIHFNDFKSDRRDDTSIFITEGDSASGSITKCRDVKTQAVFSLRGKPLNSFGLTKK
;
A
#
# COMPACT_ATOMS: atom_id res chain seq x y z
N MET A 1 -3.41 -28.01 39.02
CA MET A 1 -4.47 -28.80 38.36
C MET A 1 -5.34 -27.86 37.56
N ASP A 2 -5.29 -27.98 36.24
CA ASP A 2 -5.96 -27.07 35.32
C ASP A 2 -7.41 -27.55 35.10
N PHE A 3 -8.25 -27.29 36.11
CA PHE A 3 -9.62 -27.82 36.25
C PHE A 3 -10.45 -27.69 34.96
N LEU A 4 -10.30 -26.55 34.27
CA LEU A 4 -11.04 -26.26 33.04
C LEU A 4 -10.60 -27.19 31.90
N LYS A 5 -9.29 -27.39 31.74
CA LYS A 5 -8.72 -28.26 30.71
C LYS A 5 -9.20 -29.70 30.90
N GLU A 6 -9.14 -30.20 32.12
CA GLU A 6 -9.47 -31.59 32.45
C GLU A 6 -10.98 -31.88 32.28
N LYS A 7 -11.85 -30.96 32.70
CA LYS A 7 -13.30 -31.11 32.50
C LYS A 7 -13.72 -30.93 31.04
N LEU A 8 -13.08 -30.01 30.31
CA LEU A 8 -13.34 -29.80 28.88
C LEU A 8 -12.89 -31.01 28.06
N ASP A 9 -11.70 -31.54 28.31
CA ASP A 9 -11.17 -32.71 27.59
C ASP A 9 -12.05 -33.95 27.78
N ASN A 10 -12.49 -34.19 29.02
CA ASN A 10 -13.46 -35.25 29.32
C ASN A 10 -14.82 -35.03 28.64
N PHE A 11 -15.29 -33.79 28.51
CA PHE A 11 -16.55 -33.48 27.83
C PHE A 11 -16.44 -33.71 26.32
N LEU A 12 -15.33 -33.30 25.71
CA LEU A 12 -15.07 -33.47 24.27
C LEU A 12 -14.98 -34.95 23.90
N HIS A 13 -14.27 -35.77 24.68
CA HIS A 13 -14.18 -37.22 24.42
C HIS A 13 -15.53 -37.95 24.54
N LYS A 14 -16.44 -37.44 25.38
CA LYS A 14 -17.78 -38.04 25.58
C LYS A 14 -18.79 -37.65 24.50
N ASN A 15 -18.57 -36.56 23.77
CA ASN A 15 -19.53 -36.00 22.80
C ASN A 15 -18.85 -35.78 21.43
N PRO A 16 -18.53 -36.85 20.69
CA PRO A 16 -17.78 -36.76 19.43
C PRO A 16 -18.51 -36.00 18.31
N ASP A 17 -19.84 -36.02 18.32
CA ASP A 17 -20.72 -35.26 17.42
C ASP A 17 -20.57 -33.73 17.61
N VAL A 18 -20.48 -33.30 18.87
CA VAL A 18 -20.24 -31.89 19.25
C VAL A 18 -18.84 -31.46 18.85
N VAL A 19 -17.84 -32.34 19.04
CA VAL A 19 -16.45 -32.08 18.63
C VAL A 19 -16.38 -31.82 17.13
N GLN A 20 -17.02 -32.64 16.30
CA GLN A 20 -16.99 -32.48 14.85
C GLN A 20 -17.58 -31.14 14.41
N HIS A 21 -18.71 -30.73 14.99
CA HIS A 21 -19.34 -29.43 14.69
C HIS A 21 -18.46 -28.26 15.12
N MET A 22 -17.85 -28.37 16.32
CA MET A 22 -16.97 -27.34 16.87
C MET A 22 -15.70 -27.20 16.02
N GLU A 23 -15.07 -28.31 15.65
CA GLU A 23 -13.87 -28.34 14.82
C GLU A 23 -14.13 -27.73 13.43
N ASN A 24 -15.24 -28.10 12.79
CA ASN A 24 -15.66 -27.54 11.51
C ASN A 24 -15.83 -26.01 11.60
N LYS A 25 -16.48 -25.52 12.66
CA LYS A 25 -16.68 -24.08 12.89
C LYS A 25 -15.35 -23.35 13.13
N ILE A 26 -14.45 -23.94 13.90
CA ILE A 26 -13.11 -23.38 14.17
C ILE A 26 -12.32 -23.27 12.86
N LYS A 27 -12.26 -24.36 12.07
CA LYS A 27 -11.56 -24.39 10.79
C LYS A 27 -12.12 -23.38 9.80
N GLN A 28 -13.43 -23.27 9.70
CA GLN A 28 -14.10 -22.28 8.85
C GLN A 28 -13.75 -20.85 9.27
N SER A 29 -13.83 -20.56 10.58
CA SER A 29 -13.53 -19.22 11.11
C SER A 29 -12.04 -18.85 10.91
N GLU A 30 -11.14 -19.83 11.05
CA GLU A 30 -9.72 -19.64 10.79
C GLU A 30 -9.44 -19.31 9.32
N LYS A 31 -10.09 -20.04 8.40
CA LYS A 31 -9.97 -19.83 6.95
C LYS A 31 -10.43 -18.43 6.56
N GLU A 32 -11.62 -18.02 7.00
CA GLU A 32 -12.17 -16.67 6.73
C GLU A 32 -11.25 -15.57 7.27
N ARG A 33 -10.71 -15.75 8.49
CA ARG A 33 -9.77 -14.79 9.09
C ARG A 33 -8.46 -14.69 8.29
N LYS A 34 -7.92 -15.82 7.81
CA LYS A 34 -6.70 -15.85 6.98
C LYS A 34 -6.92 -15.14 5.65
N GLU A 35 -8.04 -15.40 4.99
CA GLU A 35 -8.42 -14.76 3.72
C GLU A 35 -8.56 -13.23 3.89
N LEU A 36 -9.32 -12.79 4.89
CA LEU A 36 -9.50 -11.37 5.20
C LEU A 36 -8.17 -10.67 5.56
N SER A 37 -7.31 -11.34 6.32
CA SER A 37 -5.98 -10.83 6.67
C SER A 37 -5.11 -10.64 5.42
N GLY A 38 -5.14 -11.61 4.50
CA GLY A 38 -4.44 -11.53 3.21
C GLY A 38 -4.91 -10.34 2.35
N ILE A 39 -6.23 -10.16 2.22
CA ILE A 39 -6.83 -9.05 1.47
C ILE A 39 -6.45 -7.70 2.10
N ARG A 40 -6.58 -7.56 3.42
CA ARG A 40 -6.21 -6.34 4.15
C ARG A 40 -4.73 -6.01 4.01
N LYS A 41 -3.85 -7.02 4.05
CA LYS A 41 -2.41 -6.84 3.85
C LYS A 41 -2.11 -6.34 2.44
N LEU A 42 -2.69 -6.96 1.42
CA LEU A 42 -2.56 -6.53 0.01
C LEU A 42 -3.06 -5.10 -0.22
N ALA A 43 -4.21 -4.75 0.36
CA ALA A 43 -4.74 -3.39 0.30
C ALA A 43 -3.79 -2.38 0.96
N ARG A 44 -3.22 -2.72 2.12
CA ARG A 44 -2.27 -1.87 2.85
C ARG A 44 -0.95 -1.71 2.12
N GLU A 45 -0.44 -2.76 1.49
CA GLU A 45 0.78 -2.71 0.69
C GLU A 45 0.60 -1.87 -0.58
N ARG A 46 -0.55 -1.99 -1.25
CA ARG A 46 -0.90 -1.10 -2.38
C ARG A 46 -0.99 0.36 -1.92
N ALA A 47 -1.68 0.63 -0.81
CA ALA A 47 -1.77 1.98 -0.24
C ALA A 47 -0.40 2.54 0.17
N LYS A 48 0.50 1.71 0.73
CA LYS A 48 1.87 2.12 1.08
C LYS A 48 2.73 2.41 -0.15
N LYS A 49 2.62 1.63 -1.23
CA LYS A 49 3.34 1.89 -2.49
C LYS A 49 2.90 3.19 -3.13
N VAL A 50 1.62 3.53 -3.07
CA VAL A 50 1.07 4.83 -3.51
C VAL A 50 1.47 5.95 -2.55
N SER A 51 1.62 5.65 -1.25
CA SER A 51 2.10 6.57 -0.21
C SER A 51 3.63 6.68 -0.13
N LEU A 52 4.31 6.66 -1.28
CA LEU A 52 5.63 7.29 -1.39
C LEU A 52 5.40 8.80 -1.30
N HIS A 53 5.13 9.30 -0.08
CA HIS A 53 4.90 10.72 0.18
C HIS A 53 6.24 11.46 0.12
N ASN A 54 6.72 11.68 -1.10
CA ASN A 54 7.82 12.58 -1.35
C ASN A 54 7.30 14.00 -1.17
N LYS A 55 7.65 14.64 -0.05
CA LYS A 55 7.20 15.99 0.31
C LYS A 55 7.48 17.05 -0.77
N LYS A 56 8.44 16.80 -1.67
CA LYS A 56 8.79 17.70 -2.78
C LYS A 56 8.07 17.38 -4.08
N LEU A 57 7.41 16.22 -4.18
CA LEU A 57 6.62 15.82 -5.33
C LEU A 57 5.15 16.20 -5.12
N ARG A 58 4.66 17.10 -5.95
CA ARG A 58 3.23 17.36 -6.13
C ARG A 58 2.74 16.53 -7.29
N ASP A 59 2.20 15.36 -6.99
CA ASP A 59 1.83 14.38 -8.00
C ASP A 59 0.66 14.84 -8.88
N CYS A 60 0.49 14.11 -9.98
CA CYS A 60 -0.69 14.14 -10.85
C CYS A 60 -1.65 12.99 -10.50
N LYS A 61 -2.85 12.96 -11.07
CA LYS A 61 -3.86 11.92 -10.76
C LYS A 61 -3.73 10.68 -11.64
N ILE A 62 -3.32 10.89 -12.90
CA ILE A 62 -3.14 9.86 -13.91
C ILE A 62 -1.65 9.67 -14.08
N HIS A 63 -1.18 8.43 -13.99
CA HIS A 63 0.24 8.12 -14.15
C HIS A 63 0.47 7.41 -15.47
N PHE A 64 1.67 7.59 -16.05
CA PHE A 64 2.09 6.88 -17.25
C PHE A 64 1.89 5.35 -17.17
N ASN A 65 2.06 4.77 -15.98
CA ASN A 65 1.91 3.33 -15.77
C ASN A 65 0.45 2.86 -15.59
N ASP A 66 -0.53 3.76 -15.62
CA ASP A 66 -1.94 3.39 -15.56
C ASP A 66 -2.46 3.01 -16.95
N PHE A 67 -2.34 1.74 -17.31
CA PHE A 67 -2.79 1.17 -18.59
C PHE A 67 -4.30 1.29 -18.84
N LYS A 68 -5.10 1.67 -17.84
CA LYS A 68 -6.54 1.87 -18.00
C LYS A 68 -6.92 3.30 -18.33
N SER A 69 -5.97 4.24 -18.25
CA SER A 69 -6.24 5.65 -18.50
C SER A 69 -5.85 6.02 -19.92
N ASP A 70 -6.79 6.54 -20.71
CA ASP A 70 -6.55 6.97 -22.09
C ASP A 70 -5.53 8.12 -22.20
N ARG A 71 -5.39 8.91 -21.13
CA ARG A 71 -4.49 10.07 -21.08
C ARG A 71 -3.14 9.78 -20.42
N ARG A 72 -2.78 8.51 -20.25
CA ARG A 72 -1.49 8.10 -19.66
C ARG A 72 -0.28 8.69 -20.39
N ASP A 73 -0.36 8.82 -21.71
CA ASP A 73 0.75 9.26 -22.54
C ASP A 73 0.89 10.79 -22.54
N ASP A 74 -0.15 11.51 -22.09
CA ASP A 74 -0.11 12.97 -21.85
C ASP A 74 0.58 13.32 -20.52
N THR A 75 0.95 12.32 -19.71
CA THR A 75 1.50 12.57 -18.38
C THR A 75 2.91 13.13 -18.48
N SER A 76 3.18 14.15 -17.68
CA SER A 76 4.47 14.84 -17.67
C SER A 76 4.88 15.24 -16.26
N ILE A 77 6.18 15.42 -16.03
CA ILE A 77 6.73 15.90 -14.77
C ILE A 77 7.56 17.16 -15.01
N PHE A 78 7.22 18.23 -14.30
CA PHE A 78 7.97 19.48 -14.29
C PHE A 78 8.95 19.48 -13.12
N ILE A 79 10.24 19.62 -13.42
CA ILE A 79 11.29 19.73 -12.42
C ILE A 79 11.65 21.21 -12.29
N THR A 80 11.54 21.78 -11.08
CA THR A 80 11.82 23.20 -10.84
C THR A 80 12.95 23.42 -9.86
N GLU A 81 13.66 24.53 -10.03
CA GLU A 81 14.58 25.02 -9.01
C GLU A 81 13.79 25.73 -7.89
N GLY A 82 13.76 25.11 -6.71
CA GLY A 82 13.14 25.68 -5.51
C GLY A 82 11.60 25.69 -5.49
N ASP A 83 11.07 26.07 -4.32
CA ASP A 83 9.64 26.04 -4.04
C ASP A 83 8.89 27.25 -4.67
N SER A 84 9.61 28.33 -4.99
CA SER A 84 9.06 29.52 -5.65
C SER A 84 8.53 29.21 -7.06
N ALA A 85 9.37 28.63 -7.92
CA ALA A 85 8.97 28.22 -9.27
C ALA A 85 7.91 27.12 -9.25
N SER A 86 8.06 26.14 -8.35
CA SER A 86 7.04 25.10 -8.12
C SER A 86 5.68 25.69 -7.73
N GLY A 87 5.65 26.74 -6.91
CA GLY A 87 4.42 27.43 -6.52
C GLY A 87 3.68 28.04 -7.70
N SER A 88 4.40 28.68 -8.63
CA SER A 88 3.83 29.24 -9.85
C SER A 88 3.24 28.16 -10.75
N ILE A 89 3.97 27.08 -11.03
CA ILE A 89 3.49 25.97 -11.87
C ILE A 89 2.30 25.25 -11.22
N THR A 90 2.33 25.08 -9.90
CA THR A 90 1.23 24.40 -9.17
C THR A 90 -0.11 25.09 -9.40
N LYS A 91 -0.13 26.41 -9.61
CA LYS A 91 -1.36 27.18 -9.82
C LYS A 91 -1.96 27.02 -11.23
N CYS A 92 -1.15 26.74 -12.25
CA CYS A 92 -1.60 26.70 -13.65
C CYS A 92 -1.61 25.31 -14.29
N ARG A 93 -0.97 24.30 -13.68
CA ARG A 93 -0.88 22.94 -14.23
C ARG A 93 -2.25 22.24 -14.34
N ASP A 94 -2.36 21.30 -15.28
CA ASP A 94 -3.41 20.27 -15.25
C ASP A 94 -3.08 19.21 -14.18
N VAL A 95 -3.79 19.24 -13.05
CA VAL A 95 -3.60 18.31 -11.93
C VAL A 95 -3.83 16.85 -12.34
N LYS A 96 -4.54 16.59 -13.45
CA LYS A 96 -4.76 15.22 -13.93
C LYS A 96 -3.49 14.59 -14.47
N THR A 97 -2.70 15.29 -15.27
CA THR A 97 -1.59 14.69 -16.04
C THR A 97 -0.22 15.27 -15.73
N GLN A 98 -0.13 16.44 -15.10
CA GLN A 98 1.14 17.15 -14.94
C GLN A 98 1.60 17.13 -13.48
N ALA A 99 2.67 16.42 -13.14
CA ALA A 99 3.27 16.45 -11.81
C ALA A 99 4.34 17.55 -11.69
N VAL A 100 4.65 18.00 -10.46
CA VAL A 100 5.69 19.01 -10.21
C VAL A 100 6.63 18.51 -9.11
N PHE A 101 7.94 18.60 -9.34
CA PHE A 101 8.97 18.21 -8.39
C PHE A 101 9.95 19.36 -8.15
N SER A 102 10.10 19.77 -6.88
CA SER A 102 11.05 20.82 -6.51
C SER A 102 12.43 20.24 -6.16
N LEU A 103 13.47 20.75 -6.80
CA LEU A 103 14.86 20.53 -6.39
C LEU A 103 15.29 21.59 -5.38
N ARG A 104 16.19 21.22 -4.46
CA ARG A 104 16.88 22.18 -3.58
C ARG A 104 18.36 22.04 -3.78
N GLY A 105 19.03 23.17 -4.01
CA GLY A 105 20.45 23.21 -4.31
C GLY A 105 20.78 22.65 -5.68
N LYS A 106 22.08 22.53 -5.96
CA LYS A 106 22.59 22.00 -7.23
C LYS A 106 22.65 20.48 -7.16
N PRO A 107 22.17 19.76 -8.19
CA PRO A 107 22.36 18.32 -8.28
C PRO A 107 23.85 17.95 -8.18
N LEU A 108 24.14 16.80 -7.58
CA LEU A 108 25.50 16.26 -7.55
C LEU A 108 25.97 15.97 -8.98
N ASN A 109 27.15 16.50 -9.34
CA ASN A 109 27.80 16.09 -10.59
C ASN A 109 28.22 14.62 -10.48
N SER A 110 27.58 13.76 -11.28
CA SER A 110 27.80 12.32 -11.26
C SER A 110 28.78 11.85 -12.34
N PHE A 111 29.39 12.76 -13.10
CA PHE A 111 30.39 12.41 -14.10
C PHE A 111 31.65 11.83 -13.44
N GLY A 112 32.06 10.62 -13.86
CA GLY A 112 33.22 9.92 -13.31
C GLY A 112 32.99 9.19 -11.97
N LEU A 113 31.77 9.25 -11.40
CA LEU A 113 31.44 8.48 -10.19
C LEU A 113 30.98 7.07 -10.59
N THR A 114 31.62 6.03 -10.03
CA THR A 114 31.10 4.66 -10.11
C THR A 114 29.97 4.47 -9.11
N LYS A 115 28.92 3.72 -9.49
CA LYS A 115 27.85 3.32 -8.56
C LYS A 115 28.49 2.65 -7.33
N LYS A 116 28.22 3.20 -6.15
CA LYS A 116 28.36 2.48 -4.89
C LYS A 116 27.15 1.59 -4.68
#